data_AF-A0A2G9PD69-F1
#
_entry.id   AF-A0A2G9PD69-F1
#
_cell.length_a   1.000
_cell.length_b   1.000
_cell.length_c   1.000
_cell.angle_alpha   90.00
_cell.angle_beta   90.00
_cell.angle_gamma   90.00
#
_symmetry.space_group_name_H-M   'P 1'
#
loop_
_entity.id
_entity.type
_entity.pdbx_description
1 polymer ?
#
loop_
_entity_poly.entity_id
_entity_poly.type
_entity_poly.pdbx_seq_one_letter_code
_entity_poly.pdbx_strand_id
1 'polypeptide(L)'
;MKQKKGQMNISFGMIFSIILIIVFLGFAFLAIQKFLGFQNDVTEKKFYDALSQDVNQVWTSTKASKEVEYIIPRGTTQVCFKNDPFKNVYLFSDKPSLGETIDHLNITKIICIDTINGKVNFLLEKSYGENFVEVNEIK
;
A
#
# COMPACT_ATOMS: atom_id res chain seq x y z
N MET A 1 48.04 23.41 -52.22
CA MET A 1 47.95 22.33 -51.20
C MET A 1 46.49 21.88 -51.12
N LYS A 2 46.19 20.62 -51.49
CA LYS A 2 44.82 20.07 -51.51
C LYS A 2 44.41 19.69 -50.07
N GLN A 3 43.41 20.37 -49.51
CA GLN A 3 42.82 19.98 -48.23
C GLN A 3 42.13 18.62 -48.39
N LYS A 4 42.66 17.60 -47.69
CA LYS A 4 41.95 16.34 -47.46
C LYS A 4 40.77 16.66 -46.54
N LYS A 5 39.57 16.74 -47.12
CA LYS A 5 38.33 16.66 -46.35
C LYS A 5 38.30 15.27 -45.73
N GLY A 6 38.67 15.16 -44.46
CA GLY A 6 38.44 13.96 -43.66
C GLY A 6 36.94 13.76 -43.57
N GLN A 7 36.40 12.97 -44.49
CA GLN A 7 35.02 12.50 -44.43
C GLN A 7 34.97 11.59 -43.20
N MET A 8 34.60 12.20 -42.07
CA MET A 8 34.42 11.51 -40.80
C MET A 8 33.21 10.61 -41.00
N ASN A 9 33.45 9.38 -41.44
CA ASN A 9 32.44 8.34 -41.52
C ASN A 9 32.06 7.99 -40.09
N ILE A 10 31.11 8.75 -39.54
CA ILE A 10 30.37 8.29 -38.39
C ILE A 10 29.71 6.98 -38.85
N SER A 11 30.20 5.87 -38.31
CA SER A 11 29.72 4.53 -38.68
C SER A 11 28.21 4.49 -38.43
N PHE A 12 27.44 4.02 -39.41
CA PHE A 12 25.98 3.87 -39.29
C PHE A 12 25.58 3.10 -38.01
N GLY A 13 26.42 2.15 -37.59
CA GLY A 13 26.22 1.41 -36.34
C GLY A 13 26.33 2.28 -35.08
N MET A 14 27.13 3.34 -35.09
CA MET A 14 27.26 4.28 -33.96
C MET A 14 25.98 5.11 -33.79
N ILE A 15 25.44 5.64 -34.89
CA ILE A 15 24.21 6.44 -34.87
C ILE A 15 23.02 5.58 -34.43
N PHE A 16 22.90 4.37 -34.98
CA PHE A 16 21.84 3.44 -34.61
C PHE A 16 21.89 3.10 -33.11
N SER A 17 23.09 2.85 -32.57
CA SER A 17 23.28 2.55 -31.13
C SER A 17 22.86 3.71 -30.23
N ILE A 18 23.16 4.96 -30.62
CA ILE A 18 22.76 6.16 -29.86
C ILE A 18 21.23 6.28 -29.80
N ILE A 19 20.55 6.10 -30.93
CA ILE A 19 19.09 6.13 -31.00
C ILE A 19 18.49 5.04 -30.10
N LEU A 20 19.05 3.83 -30.16
CA LEU A 20 18.60 2.69 -29.37
C LEU A 20 18.76 2.94 -27.86
N ILE A 21 19.89 3.51 -27.43
CA ILE A 21 20.13 3.90 -26.04
C ILE A 21 19.09 4.94 -25.58
N ILE A 22 18.82 5.98 -26.39
CA ILE A 22 17.83 7.02 -26.05
C ILE A 22 16.44 6.39 -25.87
N VAL A 23 16.04 5.49 -26.78
CA VAL A 23 14.77 4.78 -26.69
C VAL A 23 14.69 3.95 -25.41
N PHE A 24 15.73 3.18 -25.09
CA PHE A 24 15.77 2.37 -23.87
C PHE A 24 15.71 3.24 -22.61
N LEU A 25 16.47 4.33 -22.55
CA LEU A 25 16.44 5.26 -21.42
C LEU A 25 15.06 5.90 -21.25
N GLY A 26 14.39 6.24 -22.36
CA GLY A 26 13.01 6.74 -22.35
C GLY A 26 12.03 5.75 -21.74
N PHE A 27 12.05 4.49 -22.21
CA PHE A 27 11.20 3.44 -21.65
C PHE A 27 11.53 3.11 -20.19
N ALA A 28 12.81 3.09 -19.83
CA ALA A 28 13.24 2.83 -18.45
C ALA A 28 12.67 3.88 -17.49
N PHE A 29 12.74 5.16 -17.85
CA PHE A 29 12.20 6.24 -17.02
C PHE A 29 10.67 6.14 -16.87
N LEU A 30 9.95 5.88 -17.96
CA LEU A 30 8.49 5.66 -17.92
C LEU A 30 8.11 4.46 -17.04
N ALA A 31 8.87 3.37 -17.12
CA ALA A 31 8.66 2.18 -16.31
C ALA A 31 8.90 2.45 -14.82
N ILE A 32 9.97 3.17 -14.46
CA ILE A 32 10.29 3.53 -13.07
C ILE A 32 9.19 4.40 -12.47
N GLN A 33 8.72 5.42 -13.21
CA GLN A 33 7.64 6.29 -12.72
C GLN A 33 6.35 5.51 -12.45
N LYS A 34 5.95 4.63 -13.37
CA LYS A 34 4.77 3.76 -13.16
C LYS A 34 4.96 2.80 -11.99
N PHE A 35 6.13 2.20 -11.87
CA PHE A 35 6.43 1.25 -10.81
C PHE A 35 6.40 1.90 -9.42
N LEU A 36 6.92 3.12 -9.27
CA LEU A 36 6.86 3.86 -8.00
C LEU A 36 5.43 4.23 -7.59
N GLY A 37 4.54 4.55 -8.55
CA GLY A 37 3.13 4.80 -8.26
C GLY A 37 2.40 3.56 -7.74
N PHE A 38 2.66 2.40 -8.36
CA PHE A 38 2.02 1.12 -8.02
C PHE A 38 2.32 0.61 -6.60
N GLN A 39 3.46 1.01 -6.01
CA GLN A 39 3.85 0.55 -4.67
C GLN A 39 2.87 0.98 -3.56
N ASN A 40 2.24 2.14 -3.69
CA ASN A 40 1.30 2.62 -2.67
C ASN A 40 0.01 1.80 -2.69
N ASP A 41 -0.55 1.56 -3.87
CA ASP A 41 -1.76 0.76 -4.07
C ASP A 41 -1.58 -0.68 -3.56
N VAL A 42 -0.40 -1.27 -3.81
CA VAL A 42 -0.06 -2.61 -3.30
C VAL A 42 0.05 -2.61 -1.77
N THR A 43 0.63 -1.58 -1.18
CA THR A 43 0.77 -1.48 0.29
C THR A 43 -0.60 -1.33 0.95
N GLU A 44 -1.48 -0.52 0.36
CA GLU A 44 -2.87 -0.35 0.82
C GLU A 44 -3.63 -1.67 0.78
N LYS A 45 -3.58 -2.38 -0.35
CA LYS A 45 -4.23 -3.68 -0.47
C LYS A 45 -3.65 -4.71 0.50
N LYS A 46 -2.33 -4.76 0.66
CA LYS A 46 -1.66 -5.65 1.62
C LYS A 46 -2.11 -5.39 3.05
N PHE A 47 -2.36 -4.13 3.41
CA PHE A 47 -2.90 -3.78 4.71
C PHE A 47 -4.29 -4.40 4.92
N TYR A 48 -5.22 -4.19 4.00
CA TYR A 48 -6.58 -4.74 4.12
C TYR A 48 -6.60 -6.27 4.08
N ASP A 49 -5.80 -6.89 3.18
CA ASP A 49 -5.67 -8.34 3.10
C ASP A 49 -5.11 -8.94 4.41
N ALA A 50 -4.06 -8.33 4.97
CA ALA A 50 -3.44 -8.80 6.22
C ALA A 50 -4.38 -8.61 7.41
N LEU A 51 -5.07 -7.46 7.49
CA LEU A 51 -6.07 -7.20 8.51
C LEU A 51 -7.22 -8.20 8.43
N SER A 52 -7.75 -8.45 7.23
CA SER A 52 -8.80 -9.44 7.01
C SER A 52 -8.35 -10.84 7.45
N GLN A 53 -7.13 -11.24 7.10
CA GLN A 53 -6.58 -12.52 7.52
C GLN A 53 -6.47 -12.63 9.05
N ASP A 54 -5.97 -11.59 9.71
CA ASP A 54 -5.79 -11.59 11.17
C ASP A 54 -7.12 -11.53 11.92
N VAL A 55 -8.09 -10.76 11.43
CA VAL A 55 -9.46 -10.75 11.97
C VAL A 55 -10.09 -12.13 11.81
N ASN A 56 -9.99 -12.77 10.65
CA ASN A 56 -10.49 -14.13 10.44
C ASN A 56 -9.82 -15.15 11.38
N GLN A 57 -8.52 -14.99 11.64
CA GLN A 57 -7.78 -15.84 12.57
C GLN A 57 -8.29 -15.67 14.02
N VAL A 58 -8.46 -14.43 14.48
CA VAL A 58 -8.99 -14.14 15.82
C VAL A 58 -10.45 -14.58 15.93
N TRP A 59 -11.23 -14.38 14.87
CA TRP A 59 -12.64 -14.76 14.79
C TRP A 59 -12.86 -16.27 14.89
N THR A 60 -12.02 -17.09 14.24
CA THR A 60 -12.13 -18.56 14.32
C THR A 60 -11.74 -19.13 15.69
N SER A 61 -11.13 -18.33 16.56
CA SER A 61 -10.72 -18.74 17.91
C SER A 61 -11.88 -18.61 18.91
N THR A 62 -11.92 -19.45 19.96
CA THR A 62 -12.95 -19.36 21.02
C THR A 62 -12.78 -18.13 21.90
N LYS A 63 -11.52 -17.74 22.14
CA LYS A 63 -11.09 -16.53 22.83
C LYS A 63 -9.68 -16.21 22.33
N ALA A 64 -9.43 -14.96 21.97
CA ALA A 64 -8.11 -14.53 21.49
C ALA A 64 -7.90 -13.05 21.79
N SER A 65 -6.64 -12.67 22.02
CA SER A 65 -6.18 -11.29 22.10
C SER A 65 -4.85 -11.27 21.36
N LYS A 66 -4.79 -10.53 20.24
CA LYS A 66 -3.66 -10.50 19.33
C LYS A 66 -3.28 -9.07 19.05
N GLU A 67 -2.07 -8.69 19.45
CA GLU A 67 -1.47 -7.42 19.07
C GLU A 67 -1.02 -7.51 17.62
N VAL A 68 -1.41 -6.54 16.81
CA VAL A 68 -1.11 -6.49 15.38
C VAL A 68 -0.45 -5.16 15.02
N GLU A 69 0.57 -5.23 14.17
CA GLU A 69 1.29 -4.10 13.62
C GLU A 69 1.26 -4.20 12.10
N TYR A 70 0.79 -3.13 11.44
CA TYR A 70 0.76 -3.08 9.98
C TYR A 70 1.53 -1.89 9.45
N ILE A 71 2.15 -2.09 8.28
CA ILE A 71 2.77 -1.01 7.50
C ILE A 71 1.67 -0.35 6.67
N ILE A 72 1.59 0.97 6.75
CA ILE A 72 0.58 1.78 6.10
C ILE A 72 1.21 2.57 4.93
N PRO A 73 0.49 2.80 3.82
CA PRO A 73 0.96 3.65 2.71
C PRO A 73 1.43 5.03 3.17
N ARG A 74 2.41 5.58 2.43
CA ARG A 74 2.93 6.92 2.71
C ARG A 74 1.83 7.97 2.49
N GLY A 75 1.68 8.87 3.46
CA GLY A 75 0.70 9.95 3.42
C GLY A 75 -0.63 9.62 4.11
N THR A 76 -0.79 8.41 4.66
CA THR A 76 -1.90 8.12 5.57
C THR A 76 -1.56 8.59 6.97
N THR A 77 -2.49 9.31 7.59
CA THR A 77 -2.36 9.86 8.94
C THR A 77 -3.05 8.98 9.96
N GLN A 78 -4.20 8.39 9.61
CA GLN A 78 -5.03 7.61 10.54
C GLN A 78 -5.69 6.42 9.85
N VAL A 79 -5.97 5.37 10.61
CA VAL A 79 -6.81 4.24 10.20
C VAL A 79 -8.10 4.28 11.00
N CYS A 80 -9.23 4.45 10.31
CA CYS A 80 -10.54 4.59 10.94
C CYS A 80 -11.41 3.36 10.71
N PHE A 81 -12.01 2.86 11.78
CA PHE A 81 -13.00 1.81 11.82
C PHE A 81 -14.38 2.46 12.03
N LYS A 82 -15.31 2.24 11.10
CA LYS A 82 -16.67 2.82 11.14
C LYS A 82 -17.69 1.74 10.83
N ASN A 83 -18.84 1.80 11.49
CA ASN A 83 -19.96 0.94 11.16
C ASN A 83 -20.72 1.55 9.97
N ASP A 84 -20.26 1.27 8.76
CA ASP A 84 -20.90 1.65 7.51
C ASP A 84 -21.20 0.39 6.68
N PRO A 85 -22.41 0.31 6.07
CA PRO A 85 -22.88 -0.90 5.40
C PRO A 85 -22.10 -1.27 4.13
N PHE A 86 -21.30 -0.36 3.59
CA PHE A 86 -20.53 -0.60 2.37
C PHE A 86 -19.06 -0.87 2.63
N LYS A 87 -18.45 -0.18 3.60
CA LYS A 87 -17.02 -0.24 3.93
C LYS A 87 -16.86 0.06 5.41
N ASN A 88 -16.02 -0.67 6.12
CA ASN A 88 -15.90 -0.49 7.57
C ASN A 88 -14.51 -0.11 8.05
N VAL A 89 -13.50 -0.16 7.17
CA VAL A 89 -12.13 0.31 7.44
C VAL A 89 -11.70 1.32 6.39
N TYR A 90 -11.11 2.43 6.82
CA TYR A 90 -10.70 3.53 5.98
C TYR A 90 -9.30 4.02 6.34
N LEU A 91 -8.45 4.25 5.34
CA LEU A 91 -7.13 4.89 5.50
C LEU A 91 -7.24 6.39 5.25
N PHE A 92 -7.20 7.23 6.29
CA PHE A 92 -7.31 8.67 6.12
C PHE A 92 -5.99 9.26 5.60
N SER A 93 -6.01 9.81 4.38
CA SER A 93 -4.88 10.44 3.70
C SER A 93 -5.33 11.73 2.99
N ASP A 94 -4.38 12.57 2.58
CA ASP A 94 -4.64 13.75 1.75
C ASP A 94 -5.28 13.42 0.39
N LYS A 95 -5.19 12.15 -0.04
CA LYS A 95 -5.86 11.62 -1.22
C LYS A 95 -7.11 10.82 -0.81
N PRO A 96 -8.19 10.88 -1.61
CA PRO A 96 -9.35 10.04 -1.36
C PRO A 96 -8.97 8.56 -1.53
N SER A 97 -8.78 7.86 -0.42
CA SER A 97 -8.60 6.42 -0.37
C SER A 97 -9.97 5.73 -0.40
N LEU A 98 -10.01 4.54 -0.97
CA LEU A 98 -11.18 3.69 -0.96
C LEU A 98 -11.07 2.82 0.29
N GLY A 99 -12.02 2.96 1.22
CA GLY A 99 -12.12 2.00 2.33
C GLY A 99 -12.38 0.57 1.84
N GLU A 100 -12.22 -0.41 2.72
CA GLU A 100 -12.51 -1.82 2.43
C GLU A 100 -13.41 -2.41 3.52
N THR A 101 -14.07 -3.51 3.19
CA THR A 101 -14.95 -4.23 4.11
C THR A 101 -14.19 -5.41 4.68
N ILE A 102 -14.06 -5.40 6.00
CA ILE A 102 -13.47 -6.47 6.77
C ILE A 102 -14.59 -7.19 7.51
N ASP A 103 -14.83 -8.44 7.15
CA ASP A 103 -15.85 -9.27 7.79
C ASP A 103 -15.52 -9.53 9.26
N HIS A 104 -16.52 -9.94 10.03
CA HIS A 104 -16.39 -10.38 11.42
C HIS A 104 -15.89 -9.34 12.44
N LEU A 105 -15.79 -8.07 12.06
CA LEU A 105 -15.56 -6.97 12.99
C LEU A 105 -16.85 -6.49 13.65
N ASN A 106 -16.80 -6.26 14.96
CA ASN A 106 -17.82 -5.51 15.69
C ASN A 106 -17.33 -4.08 15.91
N ILE A 107 -17.99 -3.12 15.26
CA ILE A 107 -17.68 -1.69 15.37
C ILE A 107 -18.86 -1.00 16.06
N THR A 108 -18.81 -0.97 17.39
CA THR A 108 -19.83 -0.30 18.21
C THR A 108 -19.67 1.23 18.17
N LYS A 109 -18.43 1.70 18.05
CA LYS A 109 -18.07 3.12 18.02
C LYS A 109 -17.04 3.35 16.92
N ILE A 110 -17.09 4.52 16.31
CA ILE A 110 -16.02 4.97 15.41
C ILE A 110 -14.73 5.10 16.19
N ILE A 111 -13.68 4.40 15.75
CA ILE A 111 -12.33 4.43 16.32
C ILE A 111 -11.37 4.82 15.20
N CYS A 112 -10.47 5.75 15.45
CA CYS A 112 -9.45 6.18 14.49
C CYS A 112 -8.10 6.14 15.18
N ILE A 113 -7.18 5.34 14.64
CA ILE A 113 -5.88 5.06 15.23
C ILE A 113 -4.83 5.79 14.43
N ASP A 114 -4.01 6.59 15.10
CA ASP A 114 -2.95 7.37 14.48
C ASP A 114 -1.84 6.47 13.92
N THR A 115 -1.28 6.89 12.80
CA THR A 115 -0.15 6.21 12.17
C THR A 115 1.15 6.81 12.71
N ILE A 116 1.98 5.99 13.36
CA ILE A 116 3.28 6.39 13.91
C ILE A 116 4.37 5.79 13.04
N ASN A 117 5.23 6.63 12.45
CA ASN A 117 6.34 6.20 11.57
C ASN A 117 5.91 5.29 10.40
N GLY A 118 4.72 5.53 9.82
CA GLY A 118 4.18 4.75 8.72
C GLY A 118 3.68 3.36 9.13
N LYS A 119 3.44 3.15 10.42
CA LYS A 119 2.85 1.93 10.97
C LYS A 119 1.64 2.25 11.85
N VAL A 120 0.74 1.31 11.97
CA VAL A 120 -0.39 1.37 12.90
C VAL A 120 -0.40 0.10 13.74
N ASN A 121 -0.58 0.28 15.04
CA ASN A 121 -0.55 -0.82 16.02
C ASN A 121 -1.85 -0.79 16.81
N PHE A 122 -2.50 -1.94 16.92
CA PHE A 122 -3.73 -2.10 17.69
C PHE A 122 -3.93 -3.55 18.12
N LEU A 123 -4.93 -3.76 18.97
CA LEU A 123 -5.26 -5.05 19.54
C LEU A 123 -6.55 -5.57 18.92
N LEU A 124 -6.50 -6.80 18.43
CA LEU A 124 -7.67 -7.56 17.99
C LEU A 124 -8.07 -8.51 19.11
N GLU A 125 -9.29 -8.35 19.63
CA GLU A 125 -9.79 -9.16 20.74
C GLU A 125 -11.11 -9.84 20.40
N LYS A 126 -11.23 -11.07 20.88
CA LYS A 126 -12.48 -11.81 20.89
C LYS A 126 -12.67 -12.44 22.28
N SER A 127 -13.73 -12.02 22.95
CA SER A 127 -14.14 -12.56 24.24
C SER A 127 -14.87 -13.89 24.10
N TYR A 128 -14.86 -14.69 25.17
CA TYR A 128 -15.55 -15.98 25.17
C TYR A 128 -17.06 -15.79 25.03
N GLY A 129 -17.66 -16.46 24.05
CA GLY A 129 -19.09 -16.36 23.75
C GLY A 129 -19.47 -15.24 22.78
N GLU A 130 -18.51 -14.38 22.39
CA GLU A 130 -18.73 -13.36 21.36
C GLU A 130 -18.58 -13.95 19.95
N ASN A 131 -19.36 -13.43 19.00
CA ASN A 131 -19.34 -13.87 17.60
C ASN A 131 -18.46 -13.01 16.70
N PHE A 132 -17.97 -11.87 17.18
CA PHE A 132 -17.25 -10.87 16.41
C PHE A 132 -15.96 -10.45 17.11
N VAL A 133 -15.07 -9.83 16.35
CA VAL A 133 -13.77 -9.32 16.80
C VAL A 133 -13.87 -7.82 17.05
N GLU A 134 -13.33 -7.37 18.17
CA GLU A 134 -13.26 -5.95 18.56
C GLU A 134 -11.85 -5.42 18.30
N VAL A 135 -11.78 -4.13 17.92
CA VAL A 135 -10.52 -3.40 17.72
C VAL A 135 -10.32 -2.44 18.87
N ASN A 136 -9.21 -2.59 19.58
CA ASN A 136 -8.83 -1.77 20.73
C ASN A 136 -7.48 -1.09 20.49
N GLU A 137 -7.32 0.15 20.94
CA GLU A 137 -6.03 0.83 20.94
C GLU A 137 -5.10 0.24 22.02
N ILE A 138 -3.82 0.10 21.68
CA ILE A 138 -2.78 -0.29 22.64
C ILE A 138 -2.43 0.96 23.44
N LYS A 139 -2.63 0.89 24.76
CA LYS A 139 -2.28 1.98 25.70
C LYS A 139 -0.81 1.94 26.08
#